data_AF-A0A968XD59-F1
#
_entry.id   AF-A0A968XD59-F1
#
_cell.length_a   1.000
_cell.length_b   1.000
_cell.length_c   1.000
_cell.angle_alpha   90.00
_cell.angle_beta   90.00
_cell.angle_gamma   90.00
#
_symmetry.space_group_name_H-M   'P 1'
#
loop_
_entity.id
_entity.type
_entity.pdbx_description
1 polymer ?
#
loop_
_entity_poly.entity_id
_entity_poly.type
_entity_poly.pdbx_seq_one_letter_code
_entity_poly.pdbx_strand_id
1 'polypeptide(L)' 'MNVPEFGSDRVREIIEGNYRIIYILQSNQIEILAVFHGASNSKFKYYN' A
#
# COMPACT_ATOMS: atom_id res chain seq x y z
N MET A 1 -9.66 -1.90 -2.83
CA MET A 1 -8.97 -3.21 -2.80
C MET A 1 -8.40 -3.39 -1.41
N ASN A 2 -8.59 -4.56 -0.80
CA ASN A 2 -7.94 -4.94 0.46
C ASN A 2 -6.47 -5.30 0.15
N VAL A 3 -5.55 -5.13 1.10
CA VAL A 3 -4.11 -5.47 0.95
C VAL A 3 -3.82 -6.76 1.74
N PRO A 4 -3.84 -7.94 1.09
CA PRO A 4 -3.80 -9.23 1.79
C PRO A 4 -2.56 -9.41 2.68
N GLU A 5 -1.43 -8.80 2.31
CA GLU A 5 -0.15 -8.92 3.01
C GLU A 5 -0.18 -8.40 4.46
N PHE A 6 -1.14 -7.52 4.78
CA PHE A 6 -1.27 -6.95 6.13
C PHE A 6 -2.31 -7.66 6.99
N GLY A 7 -3.03 -8.67 6.45
CA GLY A 7 -4.02 -9.45 7.19
C GLY A 7 -5.13 -8.60 7.86
N SER A 8 -5.38 -7.40 7.34
CA SER A 8 -6.27 -6.40 7.94
C SER A 8 -7.08 -5.69 6.87
N ASP A 9 -8.40 -5.83 6.95
CA ASP A 9 -9.35 -5.24 5.99
C ASP A 9 -9.37 -3.70 5.99
N ARG A 10 -8.65 -3.10 6.93
CA ARG A 10 -8.53 -1.64 7.07
C ARG A 10 -7.41 -1.06 6.22
N VAL A 11 -6.42 -1.89 5.84
CA VAL A 11 -5.27 -1.48 5.04
C VAL A 11 -5.66 -1.45 3.58
N ARG A 12 -5.34 -0.33 2.94
CA ARG A 12 -5.66 -0.05 1.55
C ARG A 12 -4.41 0.37 0.82
N GLU A 13 -4.44 0.21 -0.50
CA GLU A 13 -3.39 0.70 -1.37
C GLU A 13 -3.96 1.50 -2.54
N ILE A 14 -3.12 2.37 -3.08
CA ILE A 14 -3.30 3.00 -4.38
C ILE A 14 -1.96 2.99 -5.12
N ILE A 15 -2.02 2.79 -6.44
CA ILE A 15 -0.88 2.88 -7.34
C ILE A 15 -1.03 4.19 -8.12
N GLU A 16 -0.05 5.08 -7.99
CA GLU A 16 0.00 6.37 -8.70
C GLU A 16 1.34 6.46 -9.44
N GLY A 17 1.29 6.32 -10.77
CA GLY A 17 2.50 6.17 -11.59
C GLY A 17 3.38 5.01 -11.11
N ASN A 18 4.66 5.30 -10.82
CA ASN A 18 5.63 4.32 -10.31
C ASN A 18 5.67 4.29 -8.77
N TYR A 19 4.57 4.58 -8.08
CA TYR A 19 4.51 4.57 -6.62
C TYR A 19 3.36 3.68 -6.12
N ARG A 20 3.62 2.92 -5.05
CA ARG A 20 2.60 2.20 -4.25
C ARG A 20 2.48 2.92 -2.92
N ILE A 21 1.30 3.44 -2.63
CA ILE A 21 0.99 4.13 -1.37
C ILE A 21 0.09 3.21 -0.55
N ILE A 22 0.51 2.91 0.67
CA ILE A 22 -0.24 2.08 1.63
C ILE A 22 -0.79 3.00 2.71
N TYR A 23 -2.08 2.90 2.99
CA TYR A 23 -2.78 3.80 3.90
C TYR A 23 -3.93 3.11 4.64
N ILE A 24 -4.40 3.75 5.71
CA ILE A 24 -5.64 3.39 6.39
C ILE A 24 -6.59 4.59 6.42
N LEU A 25 -7.89 4.30 6.35
CA LEU A 25 -8.94 5.29 6.59
C LEU A 25 -9.32 5.28 8.07
N GLN A 26 -9.29 6.45 8.68
CA GLN A 26 -9.90 6.72 9.97
C GLN A 26 -11.09 7.66 9.77
N SER A 27 -11.91 7.88 10.79
CA SER A 27 -13.17 8.62 10.64
C SER A 27 -13.00 10.03 10.04
N ASN A 28 -11.89 10.72 10.35
CA ASN A 28 -11.65 12.11 9.92
C ASN A 28 -10.26 12.31 9.27
N GLN A 29 -9.49 11.25 9.05
CA GLN A 29 -8.14 11.37 8.51
C GLN A 29 -7.76 10.15 7.68
N ILE A 30 -6.78 10.37 6.81
CA ILE A 30 -6.06 9.31 6.11
C ILE A 30 -4.66 9.25 6.71
N GLU A 31 -4.25 8.07 7.15
CA GLU A 31 -2.92 7.84 7.67
C GLU A 31 -2.12 7.06 6.62
N ILE A 32 -1.04 7.69 6.13
CA ILE A 32 -0.11 7.05 5.20
C ILE A 32 0.86 6.20 6.01
N LEU A 33 0.84 4.89 5.77
CA LEU A 33 1.71 3.94 6.44
C LEU A 33 3.06 3.81 5.74
N ALA A 34 3.06 3.81 4.40
CA ALA A 34 4.26 3.69 3.59
C ALA A 34 4.07 4.21 2.17
N VAL A 35 5.17 4.68 1.56
CA VAL A 35 5.27 5.01 0.14
C VAL A 35 6.46 4.27 -0.46
N PHE A 36 6.21 3.46 -1.48
CA PHE A 36 7.24 2.70 -2.18
C PHE A 36 7.39 3.23 -3.60
N HIS A 37 8.62 3.48 -4.03
CA HIS A 37 8.90 3.72 -5.44
C HIS A 37 9.09 2.39 -6.18
N GLY A 38 8.14 2.06 -7.06
CA GLY A 38 8.12 0.87 -7.89
C GLY A 38 9.20 0.79 -8.98
N ALA A 39 9.98 1.85 -9.21
CA ALA A 39 11.16 1.79 -10.08
C ALA A 39 12.42 1.30 -9.34
N SER A 40 12.36 1.11 -8.02
CA SER A 40 13.43 0.45 -7.29
C SER A 40 13.36 -1.06 -7.55
N ASN A 41 14.25 -1.51 -8.41
CA ASN A 41 14.40 -2.86 -8.94
C ASN A 41 14.88 -3.90 -7.88
N SER A 42 14.31 -3.88 -6.68
CA SER A 42 14.60 -4.86 -5.62
C SER A 42 13.33 -5.54 -5.14
N LYS A 43 12.81 -6.46 -5.97
CA LYS A 43 12.01 -7.62 -5.56
C LYS A 43 10.96 -7.37 -4.46
N PHE A 44 10.03 -6.45 -4.66
CA PHE A 44 8.70 -6.64 -4.07
C PHE A 44 7.97 -7.63 -4.96
N LYS A 45 8.35 -8.91 -4.79
CA LYS A 45 7.62 -10.04 -5.35
C LYS A 45 6.14 -9.83 -5.02
N TYR A 46 5.31 -9.83 -6.05
CA TYR A 46 3.93 -10.26 -5.92
C TYR A 46 3.98 -11.63 -5.23
N TYR A 47 3.64 -11.70 -3.95
CA TYR A 47 3.63 -12.94 -3.18
C TYR A 47 2.28 -13.63 -3.34
N ASN A 48 2.34 -14.96 -3.42
CA ASN A 48 1.23 -15.91 -3.58
C ASN A 48 0.07 -15.70 -2.61
#